data_AF-K9UC30-F1
#
_entry.id   AF-K9UC30-F1
#
_cell.length_a   1.000
_cell.length_b   1.000
_cell.length_c   1.000
_cell.angle_alpha   90.00
_cell.angle_beta   90.00
_cell.angle_gamma   90.00
#
_symmetry.space_group_name_H-M   'P 1'
#
loop_
_entity.id
_entity.type
_entity.pdbx_description
1 polymer ?
#
loop_
_entity_poly.entity_id
_entity_poly.type
_entity_poly.pdbx_seq_one_letter_code
_entity_poly.pdbx_strand_id
1 'polypeptide(L)'
;MVAITEQGEKIEEIVSGVEKQLQRAGDRPLEGNYESVQVPADDRRQRDFTKHLNIYYAAVITAIRDAESILIFGPGEAKGELKEQLEKNHLGGHIVDIETVDKMTNPQIAAKVRAYFAKEHSPTN
;
A
#
# COMPACT_ATOMS: atom_id res chain seq x y z
N MET A 1 -3.88 -5.53 6.94
CA MET A 1 -5.27 -5.01 6.92
C MET A 1 -6.04 -5.55 8.12
N VAL A 2 -7.02 -4.79 8.60
CA VAL A 2 -7.95 -5.23 9.66
C VAL A 2 -9.36 -5.07 9.11
N ALA A 3 -10.15 -6.12 9.15
CA ALA A 3 -11.55 -6.12 8.76
C ALA A 3 -12.43 -6.25 10.01
N ILE A 4 -13.38 -5.32 10.17
CA ILE A 4 -14.44 -5.43 11.18
C ILE A 4 -15.68 -5.94 10.47
N THR A 5 -16.20 -7.07 10.92
CA THR A 5 -17.42 -7.70 10.39
C THR A 5 -18.38 -8.00 11.53
N GLU A 6 -19.63 -8.36 11.22
CA GLU A 6 -20.59 -8.83 12.23
C GLU A 6 -20.10 -10.07 13.00
N GLN A 7 -19.22 -10.87 12.38
CA GLN A 7 -18.63 -12.08 12.98
C GLN A 7 -17.40 -11.79 13.85
N GLY A 8 -16.96 -10.52 13.91
CA GLY A 8 -15.81 -10.08 14.69
C GLY A 8 -14.73 -9.39 13.85
N GLU A 9 -13.58 -9.17 14.50
CA GLU A 9 -12.40 -8.54 13.91
C GLU A 9 -11.45 -9.60 13.34
N LYS A 10 -11.00 -9.40 12.10
CA LYS A 10 -9.99 -10.24 11.45
C LYS A 10 -8.81 -9.38 11.02
N ILE A 11 -7.59 -9.82 11.36
CA ILE A 11 -6.36 -9.20 10.89
C ILE A 11 -5.73 -10.10 9.83
N GLU A 12 -5.46 -9.55 8.65
CA GLU A 12 -4.75 -10.23 7.57
C GLU A 12 -3.53 -9.42 7.15
N GLU A 13 -2.39 -10.09 6.96
CA GLU A 13 -1.18 -9.48 6.43
C GLU A 13 -0.99 -9.91 4.98
N ILE A 14 -0.90 -8.93 4.08
CA ILE A 14 -0.56 -9.15 2.67
C ILE A 14 0.83 -8.56 2.47
N VAL A 15 1.79 -9.41 2.12
CA VAL A 15 3.20 -9.03 1.92
C VAL A 15 3.43 -8.78 0.43
N SER A 16 4.05 -7.65 0.09
CA SER A 16 4.28 -7.28 -1.32
C SER A 16 5.23 -8.22 -2.04
N GLY A 17 6.14 -8.87 -1.32
CA GLY A 17 7.16 -9.77 -1.89
C GLY A 17 8.13 -9.05 -2.85
N VAL A 18 8.01 -7.72 -2.99
CA VAL A 18 8.81 -6.93 -3.91
C VAL A 18 10.01 -6.37 -3.14
N GLU A 19 11.20 -6.86 -3.44
CA GLU A 19 12.43 -6.20 -2.98
C GLU A 19 12.51 -4.83 -3.67
N LYS A 20 12.37 -3.76 -2.88
CA LYS A 20 12.64 -2.40 -3.37
C LYS A 20 14.14 -2.35 -3.66
N GLN A 21 14.45 -2.42 -4.96
CA GLN A 21 15.76 -2.33 -5.59
C GLN A 21 16.85 -1.84 -4.61
N LEU A 22 17.77 -2.72 -4.19
CA LEU A 22 18.95 -2.31 -3.41
C LEU A 22 19.59 -1.13 -4.15
N GLN A 23 19.63 0.03 -3.50
CA GLN A 23 20.44 1.15 -3.98
C GLN A 23 21.83 0.61 -4.28
N ARG A 24 22.37 0.92 -5.46
CA ARG A 24 23.73 0.53 -5.84
C ARG A 24 24.69 0.96 -4.72
N ALA A 25 25.12 0.00 -3.91
CA ALA A 25 26.27 0.17 -3.05
C ALA A 25 27.50 0.12 -3.96
N GLY A 26 27.86 1.28 -4.52
CA GLY A 26 29.11 1.44 -5.26
C GLY A 26 28.92 2.11 -6.60
N ASP A 27 28.82 3.44 -6.61
CA ASP A 27 29.37 4.24 -7.69
C ASP A 27 30.22 5.34 -7.03
N ARG A 28 31.49 4.98 -6.74
CA ARG A 28 32.54 5.99 -6.67
C ARG A 28 32.72 6.51 -8.10
N PRO A 29 32.69 7.83 -8.36
CA PRO A 29 32.97 8.32 -9.70
C PRO A 29 34.43 8.03 -10.01
N LEU A 30 34.71 6.97 -10.76
CA LEU A 30 36.01 6.77 -11.38
C LEU A 30 35.96 7.50 -12.72
N GLU A 31 36.77 8.54 -12.81
CA GLU A 31 37.09 9.25 -14.04
C GLU A 31 37.37 8.26 -15.19
N GLY A 32 36.61 8.39 -16.27
CA GLY A 32 36.84 7.66 -17.51
C GLY A 32 35.73 7.94 -18.51
N ASN A 33 36.12 8.39 -19.71
CA ASN A 33 35.22 8.67 -20.83
C ASN A 33 34.28 7.47 -21.08
N TYR A 34 33.01 7.61 -20.72
CA TYR A 34 32.01 6.58 -20.92
C TYR A 34 31.38 6.76 -22.31
N GLU A 35 31.83 5.94 -23.26
CA GLU A 35 30.99 5.63 -24.42
C GLU A 35 29.71 4.99 -23.88
N SER A 36 28.57 5.61 -24.20
CA SER A 36 27.24 5.19 -23.76
C SER A 36 26.86 3.88 -24.45
N VAL A 37 27.39 2.77 -23.94
CA VAL A 37 26.89 1.44 -24.26
C VAL A 37 25.49 1.33 -23.65
N GLN A 38 24.51 1.15 -24.54
CA GLN A 38 23.09 0.91 -24.28
C GLN A 38 22.89 -0.02 -23.08
N VAL A 39 22.00 0.36 -22.15
CA VAL A 39 21.60 -0.45 -21.00
C VAL A 39 20.19 -1.03 -21.24
N PRO A 40 20.04 -2.32 -21.59
CA PRO A 40 18.73 -2.98 -21.67
C PRO A 40 18.33 -3.69 -20.36
N ALA A 41 19.17 -3.62 -19.32
CA ALA A 41 18.98 -4.35 -18.06
C ALA A 41 17.99 -3.67 -17.10
N ASP A 42 17.93 -2.33 -17.10
CA ASP A 42 17.01 -1.57 -16.24
C ASP A 42 15.55 -1.77 -16.69
N ASP A 43 15.27 -1.78 -17.98
CA ASP A 43 13.91 -1.97 -18.51
C ASP A 43 13.27 -3.31 -18.10
N ARG A 44 14.04 -4.40 -18.09
CA ARG A 44 13.50 -5.72 -17.68
C ARG A 44 13.19 -5.75 -16.20
N ARG A 45 14.11 -5.26 -15.36
CA ARG A 45 13.94 -5.20 -13.90
C ARG A 45 12.80 -4.27 -13.51
N GLN A 46 12.69 -3.11 -14.15
CA GLN A 46 11.61 -2.15 -13.92
C GLN A 46 10.24 -2.74 -14.29
N ARG A 47 10.16 -3.48 -15.40
CA ARG A 47 8.93 -4.18 -15.79
C ARG A 47 8.54 -5.25 -14.78
N ASP A 48 9.48 -6.04 -14.29
CA ASP A 48 9.20 -7.10 -13.32
C ASP A 48 8.81 -6.52 -11.95
N PHE A 49 9.45 -5.44 -11.50
CA PHE A 49 9.04 -4.69 -10.30
C PHE A 49 7.61 -4.18 -10.41
N THR A 50 7.26 -3.55 -11.54
CA THR A 50 5.91 -3.02 -11.79
C THR A 50 4.86 -4.13 -11.82
N LYS A 51 5.16 -5.28 -12.43
CA LYS A 51 4.26 -6.45 -12.42
C LYS A 51 3.98 -6.95 -11.00
N HIS A 52 5.01 -7.11 -10.17
CA HIS A 52 4.80 -7.59 -8.81
C HIS A 52 4.01 -6.59 -7.94
N LEU A 53 4.24 -5.29 -8.11
CA LEU A 53 3.41 -4.27 -7.44
C LEU A 53 1.94 -4.34 -7.88
N ASN A 54 1.68 -4.54 -9.18
CA ASN A 54 0.32 -4.70 -9.67
C ASN A 54 -0.36 -5.94 -9.07
N ILE A 55 0.37 -7.06 -8.95
CA ILE A 55 -0.14 -8.28 -8.29
C ILE A 55 -0.46 -8.01 -6.82
N TYR A 56 0.42 -7.29 -6.11
CA TYR A 56 0.21 -6.92 -4.72
C TYR A 56 -1.06 -6.07 -4.56
N TYR A 57 -1.20 -4.99 -5.32
CA TYR A 57 -2.39 -4.14 -5.24
C TYR A 57 -3.66 -4.88 -5.64
N ALA A 58 -3.60 -5.76 -6.64
CA ALA A 58 -4.72 -6.61 -7.01
C ALA A 58 -5.16 -7.54 -5.87
N ALA A 59 -4.21 -8.13 -5.13
CA ALA A 59 -4.49 -8.96 -3.97
C ALA A 59 -5.16 -8.15 -2.84
N VAL A 60 -4.63 -6.95 -2.55
CA VAL A 60 -5.23 -6.04 -1.55
C VAL A 60 -6.66 -5.64 -1.95
N ILE A 61 -6.86 -5.19 -3.19
CA ILE A 61 -8.18 -4.80 -3.71
C ILE A 61 -9.17 -5.96 -3.67
N THR A 62 -8.73 -7.16 -4.01
CA THR A 62 -9.58 -8.35 -3.96
C THR A 62 -10.02 -8.66 -2.54
N ALA A 63 -9.13 -8.52 -1.55
CA ALA A 63 -9.42 -8.79 -0.15
C ALA A 63 -10.41 -7.80 0.48
N ILE A 64 -10.49 -6.57 -0.05
CA ILE A 64 -11.36 -5.49 0.48
C ILE A 64 -12.50 -5.10 -0.45
N ARG A 65 -12.75 -5.87 -1.51
CA ARG A 65 -13.73 -5.54 -2.55
C ARG A 65 -15.15 -5.34 -2.01
N ASP A 66 -15.53 -6.15 -1.02
CA ASP A 66 -16.86 -6.13 -0.42
C ASP A 66 -16.93 -5.21 0.81
N ALA A 67 -15.88 -4.43 1.09
CA ALA A 67 -15.87 -3.51 2.21
C ALA A 67 -16.76 -2.29 1.95
N GLU A 68 -17.69 -2.03 2.87
CA GLU A 68 -18.57 -0.86 2.79
C GLU A 68 -17.82 0.46 3.02
N SER A 69 -16.76 0.42 3.83
CA SER A 69 -15.94 1.57 4.20
C SER A 69 -14.47 1.18 4.34
N ILE A 70 -13.58 2.01 3.82
CA ILE A 70 -12.14 1.77 3.71
C ILE A 70 -11.41 2.94 4.37
N LEU A 71 -10.70 2.65 5.46
CA LEU A 71 -9.77 3.57 6.12
C LEU A 71 -8.35 3.23 5.69
N ILE A 72 -7.63 4.19 5.10
CA ILE A 72 -6.23 4.01 4.66
C ILE A 72 -5.30 4.74 5.61
N PHE A 73 -4.28 4.06 6.13
CA PHE A 73 -3.26 4.73 6.92
C PHE A 73 -1.88 4.09 6.75
N GLY A 74 -0.85 4.92 6.85
CA GLY A 74 0.53 4.46 6.87
C GLY A 74 1.56 5.55 6.61
N PRO A 75 2.83 5.26 6.92
CA PRO A 75 3.93 6.16 6.64
C PRO A 75 4.23 6.19 5.13
N GLY A 76 4.64 7.36 4.62
CA GLY A 76 5.11 7.51 3.24
C GLY A 76 4.03 7.56 2.17
N GLU A 77 4.43 7.24 0.94
CA GLU A 77 3.67 7.49 -0.30
C GLU A 77 2.69 6.35 -0.66
N ALA A 78 2.87 5.15 -0.11
CA ALA A 78 2.09 3.97 -0.48
C ALA A 78 0.58 4.13 -0.24
N LYS A 79 0.17 4.96 0.71
CA LYS A 79 -1.25 5.31 0.93
C LYS A 79 -1.87 6.05 -0.26
N GLY A 80 -1.10 6.92 -0.91
CA GLY A 80 -1.52 7.66 -2.11
C GLY A 80 -1.62 6.72 -3.30
N GLU A 81 -0.62 5.86 -3.50
CA GLU A 81 -0.66 4.82 -4.53
C GLU A 81 -1.87 3.90 -4.36
N LEU A 82 -2.14 3.42 -3.14
CA LEU A 82 -3.29 2.55 -2.87
C LEU A 82 -4.62 3.27 -3.15
N LYS A 83 -4.75 4.55 -2.78
CA LYS A 83 -5.93 5.38 -3.10
C LYS A 83 -6.17 5.41 -4.61
N GLU A 84 -5.15 5.72 -5.40
CA GLU A 84 -5.27 5.75 -6.87
C GLU A 84 -5.68 4.39 -7.45
N GLN A 85 -5.14 3.30 -6.90
CA GLN A 85 -5.51 1.95 -7.33
C GLN A 85 -6.97 1.63 -6.99
N LEU A 86 -7.46 2.06 -5.83
CA LEU A 86 -8.87 1.89 -5.45
C LEU A 86 -9.80 2.72 -6.33
N GLU A 87 -9.44 3.97 -6.63
CA GLU A 87 -10.20 4.83 -7.56
C GLU A 87 -10.31 4.19 -8.94
N LYS A 88 -9.20 3.65 -9.48
CA LYS A 88 -9.19 2.92 -10.76
C LYS A 88 -10.07 1.67 -10.76
N ASN A 89 -10.34 1.08 -9.60
CA ASN A 89 -11.18 -0.10 -9.44
C ASN A 89 -12.60 0.22 -8.95
N HIS A 90 -13.03 1.49 -9.05
CA HIS A 90 -14.34 1.99 -8.61
C HIS A 90 -14.62 1.84 -7.11
N LEU A 91 -13.58 1.66 -6.29
CA LEU A 91 -13.69 1.58 -4.84
C LEU A 91 -13.40 2.92 -4.14
N GLY A 92 -13.10 3.98 -4.90
CA GLY A 92 -12.78 5.30 -4.34
C GLY A 92 -13.90 5.89 -3.48
N GLY A 93 -15.17 5.59 -3.78
CA GLY A 93 -16.31 6.05 -2.98
C GLY A 93 -16.44 5.39 -1.61
N HIS A 94 -15.77 4.27 -1.38
CA HIS A 94 -15.74 3.60 -0.08
C HIS A 94 -14.63 4.14 0.82
N ILE A 95 -13.72 4.97 0.30
CA ILE A 95 -12.63 5.53 1.11
C ILE A 95 -13.21 6.61 2.02
N VAL A 96 -13.22 6.33 3.33
CA VAL A 96 -13.78 7.25 4.34
C VAL A 96 -12.73 8.25 4.83
N ASP A 97 -11.46 7.84 4.93
CA ASP A 97 -10.37 8.72 5.33
C ASP A 97 -8.98 8.14 4.97
N ILE A 98 -7.99 9.02 4.91
CA ILE A 98 -6.59 8.72 4.60
C ILE A 98 -5.68 9.43 5.59
N GLU A 99 -5.03 8.67 6.47
CA GLU A 99 -4.19 9.22 7.52
C GLU A 99 -2.70 8.90 7.34
N THR A 100 -1.85 9.87 7.67
CA THR A 100 -0.42 9.62 7.86
C THR A 100 -0.18 9.22 9.31
N VAL A 101 0.28 7.99 9.52
CA VAL A 101 0.66 7.49 10.85
C VAL A 101 2.07 6.91 10.80
N ASP A 102 2.76 6.94 11.94
CA ASP A 102 4.03 6.24 12.10
C ASP A 102 3.81 4.72 12.25
N LYS A 103 4.87 3.95 12.46
CA LYS A 103 4.82 2.50 12.59
C LYS A 103 3.94 2.10 13.79
N MET A 104 2.92 1.29 13.52
CA MET A 104 2.03 0.73 14.53
C MET A 104 2.17 -0.79 14.60
N THR A 105 1.97 -1.35 15.78
CA THR A 105 1.86 -2.80 16.01
C THR A 105 0.43 -3.27 15.71
N ASN A 106 0.23 -4.58 15.46
CA ASN A 106 -1.11 -5.13 15.18
C ASN A 106 -2.18 -4.71 16.22
N PRO A 107 -1.91 -4.73 17.54
CA PRO A 107 -2.88 -4.23 18.54
C PRO A 107 -3.20 -2.75 18.40
N GLN A 108 -2.22 -1.90 18.04
CA GLN A 108 -2.43 -0.46 17.83
C GLN A 108 -3.25 -0.19 16.57
N ILE A 109 -2.96 -0.93 15.49
CA ILE A 109 -3.73 -0.90 14.23
C ILE A 109 -5.20 -1.26 14.54
N ALA A 110 -5.43 -2.38 15.21
CA ALA A 110 -6.75 -2.84 15.60
C ALA A 110 -7.49 -1.82 16.48
N ALA A 111 -6.83 -1.29 17.51
CA ALA A 111 -7.41 -0.29 18.40
C ALA A 111 -7.80 0.99 17.65
N LYS A 112 -6.98 1.45 16.70
CA LYS A 112 -7.29 2.62 15.87
C LYS A 112 -8.50 2.37 14.98
N VAL A 113 -8.54 1.25 14.28
CA VAL A 113 -9.66 0.89 13.39
C VAL A 113 -10.96 0.81 14.19
N ARG A 114 -10.96 0.15 15.36
CA ARG A 114 -12.13 0.13 16.26
C ARG A 114 -12.54 1.53 16.71
N ALA A 115 -11.58 2.35 17.15
CA ALA A 115 -11.86 3.70 17.63
C ALA A 115 -12.41 4.63 16.53
N TYR A 116 -11.97 4.44 15.29
CA TYR A 116 -12.46 5.20 14.14
C TYR A 116 -13.91 4.83 13.83
N PHE A 117 -14.20 3.56 13.58
CA PHE A 117 -15.55 3.12 13.20
C PHE A 117 -16.56 3.17 14.34
N ALA A 118 -16.13 3.11 15.61
CA ALA A 118 -17.01 3.37 16.75
C ALA A 118 -17.46 4.84 16.84
N LYS A 119 -16.66 5.80 16.34
CA LYS A 119 -17.01 7.22 16.32
C LYS A 119 -17.96 7.57 15.18
N GLU A 120 -17.77 6.98 14.00
CA GLU A 120 -18.64 7.16 12.83
C GLU A 120 -20.06 6.59 13.05
N HIS A 121 -20.24 5.67 14.00
CA HIS A 121 -21.56 5.19 14.45
C HIS A 121 -22.23 6.06 15.52
N SER A 122 -21.69 7.24 15.84
CA SER A 122 -22.42 8.23 16.61
C SER A 122 -23.34 9.01 15.66
N PRO A 123 -24.67 8.81 15.68
CA PRO A 123 -25.56 9.62 14.86
C PRO A 123 -25.36 11.07 15.28
N THR A 124 -24.88 11.89 14.33
CA THR A 124 -24.93 13.34 14.52
C THR A 124 -26.41 13.70 14.47
N ASN A 125 -26.89 14.20 15.62
CA ASN A 125 -28.26 14.57 15.96
C ASN A 125 -28.82 15.64 15.01
#